data_AF-A0A7S2HB57-F1
#
_entry.id   AF-A0A7S2HB57-F1
#
_cell.length_a   1.000
_cell.length_b   1.000
_cell.length_c   1.000
_cell.angle_alpha   90.00
_cell.angle_beta   90.00
_cell.angle_gamma   90.00
#
_symmetry.space_group_name_H-M   'P 1'
#
loop_
_entity.id
_entity.type
_entity.pdbx_description
1 polymer ?
#
loop_
_entity_poly.entity_id
_entity_poly.type
_entity_poly.pdbx_seq_one_letter_code
_entity_poly.pdbx_strand_id
1 'polypeptide(L)'
;MSAPSAPPSAPIPFPTLALLPARRLNAYVDVPHVEGDDISMATLRRRDSVSGNVVVRVNADGSFSSKAYWVQRKVSKVTCGSVRAGYVLRPMASSNEDAYSATRPWEVIPTSSSTANAAAMDDGSRNYEMVTIKMFDRAKLSALGNKTVDGPLTELSVLQMIADMHPEAHHVLGGVELLSDDRYIYCIMPYTGDGNVLEYIGNCGRLTEGAARYFFRQILEGLSFIESAGICDRGLSLARVLLNGNNSFISVSSMCPRVP
;
A
#
# COMPACT_ATOMS: atom_id res chain seq x y z
N MET A 1 7.06 -52.73 -4.57
CA MET A 1 6.38 -52.13 -3.41
C MET A 1 6.39 -50.62 -3.62
N SER A 2 5.28 -50.03 -4.04
CA SER A 2 5.16 -48.57 -4.13
C SER A 2 5.00 -48.03 -2.71
N ALA A 3 5.86 -47.08 -2.34
CA ALA A 3 5.71 -46.38 -1.06
C ALA A 3 4.34 -45.67 -1.02
N PRO A 4 3.62 -45.68 0.10
CA PRO A 4 2.38 -44.93 0.23
C PRO A 4 2.69 -43.44 0.07
N SER A 5 1.96 -42.75 -0.81
CA SER A 5 2.03 -41.31 -0.94
C SER A 5 1.75 -40.67 0.42
N ALA A 6 2.69 -39.88 0.93
CA ALA A 6 2.44 -39.06 2.11
C ALA A 6 1.16 -38.22 1.87
N PRO A 7 0.31 -38.03 2.90
CA PRO A 7 -0.82 -37.12 2.76
C PRO A 7 -0.29 -35.75 2.34
N PRO A 8 -1.01 -35.01 1.46
CA PRO A 8 -0.61 -33.66 1.10
C PRO A 8 -0.44 -32.88 2.40
N SER A 9 0.75 -32.34 2.57
CA SER A 9 1.12 -31.50 3.70
C SER A 9 0.13 -30.34 3.76
N ALA A 10 -0.48 -30.15 4.93
CA ALA A 10 -1.43 -29.07 5.11
C ALA A 10 -0.73 -27.74 4.82
N PRO A 11 -1.32 -26.84 4.00
CA PRO A 11 -0.76 -25.52 3.79
C PRO A 11 -0.60 -24.83 5.14
N ILE A 12 0.48 -24.07 5.30
CA ILE A 12 0.72 -23.27 6.51
C ILE A 12 -0.55 -22.44 6.76
N PRO A 13 -1.20 -22.56 7.94
CA PRO A 13 -2.43 -21.85 8.21
C PRO A 13 -2.15 -20.34 8.21
N PHE A 14 -2.82 -19.60 7.33
CA PHE A 14 -2.67 -18.15 7.27
C PHE A 14 -3.36 -17.48 8.46
N PRO A 15 -2.83 -16.34 8.93
CA PRO A 15 -3.54 -15.52 9.89
C PRO A 15 -4.89 -15.10 9.30
N THR A 16 -5.90 -15.11 10.17
CA THR A 16 -7.22 -14.57 9.81
C THR A 16 -7.06 -13.08 9.52
N LEU A 17 -7.66 -12.61 8.42
CA LEU A 17 -7.64 -11.20 8.05
C LEU A 17 -8.20 -10.34 9.19
N ALA A 18 -7.36 -9.46 9.73
CA ALA A 18 -7.70 -8.50 10.76
C ALA A 18 -8.10 -7.18 10.09
N LEU A 19 -9.32 -7.13 9.55
CA LEU A 19 -9.84 -5.92 8.90
C LEU A 19 -10.31 -4.91 9.94
N LEU A 20 -9.65 -3.76 10.00
CA LEU A 20 -10.05 -2.69 10.90
C LEU A 20 -11.25 -1.91 10.35
N PRO A 21 -12.24 -1.55 11.18
CA PRO A 21 -13.39 -0.76 10.73
C PRO A 21 -12.94 0.60 10.19
N ALA A 22 -13.51 1.02 9.07
CA ALA A 22 -13.27 2.32 8.49
C ALA A 22 -14.56 2.96 7.98
N ARG A 23 -14.50 4.28 7.83
CA ARG A 23 -15.57 5.08 7.26
C ARG A 23 -15.04 5.95 6.14
N ARG A 24 -15.82 6.01 5.05
CA ARG A 24 -15.55 6.89 3.93
C ARG A 24 -16.30 8.21 4.14
N LEU A 25 -15.55 9.29 4.28
CA LEU A 25 -16.07 10.63 4.54
C LEU A 25 -16.02 11.50 3.28
N ASN A 26 -17.04 12.35 3.16
CA ASN A 26 -16.95 13.52 2.31
C ASN A 26 -16.52 14.72 3.18
N ALA A 27 -15.21 14.87 3.41
CA ALA A 27 -14.66 15.87 4.33
C ALA A 27 -13.77 16.89 3.61
N TYR A 28 -13.65 18.08 4.20
CA TYR A 28 -12.72 19.12 3.78
C TYR A 28 -11.28 18.74 4.09
N VAL A 29 -10.36 18.94 3.14
CA VAL A 29 -8.91 18.67 3.25
C VAL A 29 -8.07 19.91 2.94
N ASP A 30 -7.48 20.55 3.95
CA ASP A 30 -6.50 21.61 3.73
C ASP A 30 -5.17 21.06 3.19
N VAL A 31 -4.58 21.83 2.28
CA VAL A 31 -3.26 21.55 1.71
C VAL A 31 -2.38 22.77 2.04
N PRO A 32 -1.53 22.67 3.07
CA PRO A 32 -0.73 23.81 3.51
C PRO A 32 0.22 24.24 2.40
N HIS A 33 0.48 25.54 2.28
CA HIS A 33 1.44 26.03 1.29
C HIS A 33 2.87 25.69 1.72
N VAL A 34 3.65 25.10 0.80
CA VAL A 34 5.08 24.83 0.97
C VAL A 34 5.85 25.72 -0.04
N GLU A 35 6.90 26.42 0.41
CA GLU A 35 7.71 27.28 -0.45
C GLU A 35 8.42 26.46 -1.55
N GLY A 36 8.43 26.96 -2.80
CA GLY A 36 9.05 26.30 -3.96
C GLY A 36 8.10 25.45 -4.83
N ASP A 37 6.80 25.45 -4.53
CA ASP A 37 5.82 24.52 -5.10
C ASP A 37 5.00 25.10 -6.27
N ASP A 38 5.66 25.51 -7.36
CA ASP A 38 4.95 26.11 -8.51
C ASP A 38 4.28 25.06 -9.44
N ILE A 39 4.69 23.79 -9.38
CA ILE A 39 4.32 22.77 -10.37
C ILE A 39 3.35 21.70 -9.81
N SER A 40 3.41 21.35 -8.51
CA SER A 40 2.47 20.36 -7.93
C SER A 40 1.08 20.95 -7.64
N MET A 41 1.03 22.26 -7.42
CA MET A 41 -0.16 23.05 -7.07
C MET A 41 -1.22 23.09 -8.18
N ALA A 42 -0.82 23.07 -9.45
CA ALA A 42 -1.75 23.15 -10.57
C ALA A 42 -2.68 21.92 -10.68
N THR A 43 -2.29 20.77 -10.15
CA THR A 43 -3.07 19.52 -10.24
C THR A 43 -4.00 19.33 -9.04
N LEU A 44 -3.57 19.75 -7.85
CA LEU A 44 -4.39 19.73 -6.62
C LEU A 44 -5.44 20.86 -6.60
N ARG A 45 -5.14 22.03 -7.18
CA ARG A 45 -6.06 23.20 -7.20
C ARG A 45 -7.02 23.24 -8.40
N ARG A 46 -6.80 22.44 -9.46
CA ARG A 46 -7.61 22.49 -10.70
C ARG A 46 -9.04 21.96 -10.60
N ARG A 47 -9.46 21.44 -9.45
CA ARG A 47 -10.85 21.08 -9.21
C ARG A 47 -11.34 21.81 -7.97
N ASP A 48 -12.48 22.46 -8.14
CA ASP A 48 -13.24 23.13 -7.11
C ASP A 48 -13.16 22.40 -5.76
N SER A 49 -12.57 23.08 -4.79
CA SER A 49 -12.76 22.89 -3.35
C SER A 49 -12.99 21.47 -2.83
N VAL A 50 -11.88 20.77 -2.55
CA VAL A 50 -11.52 20.31 -1.19
C VAL A 50 -12.44 19.31 -0.45
N SER A 51 -13.62 18.95 -0.95
CA SER A 51 -14.49 17.92 -0.36
C SER A 51 -14.24 16.54 -0.97
N GLY A 52 -13.77 15.60 -0.15
CA GLY A 52 -14.22 14.22 -0.23
C GLY A 52 -13.28 13.12 -0.68
N ASN A 53 -13.73 11.90 -0.35
CA ASN A 53 -13.05 10.61 -0.46
C ASN A 53 -11.92 10.38 0.56
N VAL A 54 -12.17 10.78 1.80
CA VAL A 54 -11.29 10.47 2.93
C VAL A 54 -11.69 9.11 3.51
N VAL A 55 -10.74 8.21 3.66
CA VAL A 55 -10.92 6.94 4.38
C VAL A 55 -10.27 7.09 5.74
N VAL A 56 -11.03 6.92 6.80
CA VAL A 56 -10.53 7.02 8.18
C VAL A 56 -10.89 5.76 8.95
N ARG A 57 -9.96 5.27 9.78
CA ARG A 57 -10.24 4.17 10.70
C ARG A 57 -11.20 4.63 11.80
N VAL A 58 -12.14 3.77 12.14
CA VAL A 58 -13.03 3.92 13.29
C VAL A 58 -12.49 3.04 14.43
N ASN A 59 -12.22 3.66 15.57
CA ASN A 59 -11.75 2.96 16.77
C ASN A 59 -12.91 2.21 17.45
N ALA A 60 -12.59 1.35 18.43
CA ALA A 60 -13.58 0.54 19.13
C ALA A 60 -14.65 1.36 19.89
N ASP A 61 -14.31 2.59 20.29
CA ASP A 61 -15.21 3.54 20.96
C ASP A 61 -16.08 4.35 19.97
N GLY A 62 -15.98 4.09 18.66
CA GLY A 62 -16.68 4.80 17.60
C GLY A 62 -16.03 6.12 17.18
N SER A 63 -14.94 6.54 17.82
CA SER A 63 -14.17 7.73 17.42
C SER A 63 -13.35 7.48 16.16
N PHE A 64 -12.94 8.56 15.47
CA PHE A 64 -12.01 8.45 14.35
C PHE A 64 -10.57 8.44 14.81
N SER A 65 -9.74 7.67 14.11
CA SER A 65 -8.29 7.70 14.25
C SER A 65 -7.72 9.08 13.92
N SER A 66 -6.59 9.44 14.54
CA SER A 66 -5.81 10.64 14.24
C SER A 66 -5.07 10.59 12.90
N LYS A 67 -5.22 9.50 12.14
CA LYS A 67 -4.69 9.32 10.79
C LYS A 67 -5.82 8.93 9.85
N ALA A 68 -5.86 9.59 8.69
CA ALA A 68 -6.79 9.27 7.62
C ALA A 68 -6.08 9.32 6.26
N TYR A 69 -6.76 8.89 5.21
CA TYR A 69 -6.19 8.74 3.88
C TYR A 69 -7.07 9.40 2.84
N TRP A 70 -6.52 10.40 2.15
CA TRP A 70 -7.22 11.07 1.06
C TRP A 70 -7.02 10.30 -0.23
N VAL A 71 -8.07 9.60 -0.69
CA VAL A 71 -7.99 8.74 -1.86
C VAL A 71 -8.14 9.57 -3.14
N GLN A 72 -7.05 9.68 -3.91
CA GLN A 72 -6.96 10.52 -5.11
C GLN A 72 -7.02 9.70 -6.41
N ARG A 73 -6.06 9.94 -7.31
CA ARG A 73 -6.03 9.41 -8.68
C ARG A 73 -5.94 7.89 -8.71
N LYS A 74 -6.66 7.29 -9.65
CA LYS A 74 -6.50 5.87 -9.97
C LYS A 74 -5.19 5.65 -10.72
N VAL A 75 -4.38 4.73 -10.21
CA VAL A 75 -3.11 4.32 -10.81
C VAL A 75 -3.36 3.14 -11.74
N SER A 76 -4.09 2.12 -11.28
CA SER A 76 -4.36 0.93 -12.09
C SER A 76 -5.68 0.25 -11.71
N LYS A 77 -6.15 -0.64 -12.60
CA LYS A 77 -7.29 -1.54 -12.35
C LYS A 77 -6.74 -2.89 -11.89
N VAL A 78 -7.39 -3.51 -10.90
CA VAL A 78 -7.11 -4.89 -10.48
C VAL A 78 -8.38 -5.72 -10.54
N THR A 79 -8.25 -7.04 -10.47
CA THR A 79 -9.34 -8.02 -10.67
C THR A 79 -10.63 -7.64 -9.95
N CYS A 80 -10.54 -7.37 -8.64
CA CYS A 80 -11.69 -7.02 -7.82
C CYS A 80 -11.74 -5.54 -7.43
N GLY A 81 -11.01 -4.64 -8.12
CA GLY A 81 -11.00 -3.23 -7.73
C GLY A 81 -9.98 -2.34 -8.42
N SER A 82 -9.27 -1.51 -7.66
CA SER A 82 -8.29 -0.55 -8.20
C SER A 82 -7.17 -0.22 -7.23
N VAL A 83 -5.99 0.09 -7.77
CA VAL A 83 -4.92 0.75 -7.02
C VAL A 83 -5.04 2.26 -7.25
N ARG A 84 -4.95 3.05 -6.18
CA ARG A 84 -5.01 4.51 -6.20
C ARG A 84 -3.82 5.10 -5.45
N ALA A 85 -3.37 6.27 -5.89
CA ALA A 85 -2.48 7.09 -5.09
C ALA A 85 -3.32 8.00 -4.18
N GLY A 86 -2.78 8.37 -3.04
CA GLY A 86 -3.42 9.26 -2.07
C GLY A 86 -2.41 9.94 -1.17
N TYR A 87 -2.94 10.68 -0.19
CA TYR A 87 -2.14 11.40 0.80
C TYR A 87 -2.52 10.97 2.21
N VAL A 88 -1.55 11.00 3.12
CA VAL A 88 -1.82 10.88 4.55
C VAL A 88 -2.34 12.20 5.08
N LEU A 89 -3.41 12.09 5.87
CA LEU A 89 -4.05 13.20 6.53
C LEU A 89 -3.90 13.07 8.04
N ARG A 90 -3.78 14.23 8.70
CA ARG A 90 -3.99 14.38 10.14
C ARG A 90 -5.14 15.35 10.39
N PRO A 91 -5.85 15.22 11.51
CA PRO A 91 -6.94 16.14 11.80
C PRO A 91 -6.35 17.49 12.23
N MET A 92 -6.91 18.60 11.74
CA MET A 92 -6.45 19.93 12.16
C MET A 92 -6.68 20.15 13.65
N ALA A 93 -5.77 20.87 14.31
CA ALA A 93 -5.97 21.28 15.70
C ALA A 93 -7.20 22.20 15.78
N SER A 94 -8.27 21.72 16.43
CA SER A 94 -9.45 22.52 16.72
C SER A 94 -9.31 23.18 18.08
N SER A 95 -9.64 24.47 18.20
CA SER A 95 -9.86 25.12 19.48
C SER A 95 -11.12 24.54 20.14
N ASN A 96 -10.90 23.57 21.04
CA ASN A 96 -11.70 23.18 22.20
C ASN A 96 -13.07 22.47 22.12
N GLU A 97 -13.86 22.36 21.04
CA GLU A 97 -15.17 21.65 21.14
C GLU A 97 -15.52 20.62 20.04
N ASP A 98 -14.85 20.63 18.87
CA ASP A 98 -15.21 19.77 17.72
C ASP A 98 -14.27 18.58 17.45
N ALA A 99 -13.43 18.21 18.41
CA ALA A 99 -12.33 17.25 18.21
C ALA A 99 -12.79 15.86 17.67
N TYR A 100 -14.07 15.52 17.86
CA TYR A 100 -14.68 14.22 17.48
C TYR A 100 -15.81 14.34 16.45
N SER A 101 -16.06 15.52 15.88
CA SER A 101 -17.13 15.69 14.90
C SER A 101 -16.76 15.07 13.54
N ALA A 102 -17.74 14.44 12.88
CA ALA A 102 -17.64 13.94 11.51
C ALA A 102 -17.30 15.04 10.48
N THR A 103 -17.46 16.32 10.86
CA THR A 103 -17.19 17.50 10.05
C THR A 103 -15.82 18.13 10.31
N ARG A 104 -15.00 17.54 11.22
CA ARG A 104 -13.66 18.06 11.52
C ARG A 104 -12.81 18.13 10.26
N PRO A 105 -12.14 19.27 9.98
CA PRO A 105 -11.35 19.42 8.78
C PRO A 105 -10.01 18.68 8.93
N TRP A 106 -9.52 18.14 7.82
CA TRP A 106 -8.28 17.37 7.74
C TRP A 106 -7.21 18.18 7.04
N GLU A 107 -5.94 17.97 7.36
CA GLU A 107 -4.82 18.57 6.62
C GLU A 107 -3.86 17.51 6.11
N VAL A 108 -3.27 17.75 4.94
CA VAL A 108 -2.21 16.90 4.38
C VAL A 108 -0.92 17.08 5.18
N ILE A 109 -0.22 15.98 5.46
CA ILE A 109 1.03 15.99 6.23
C ILE A 109 2.21 16.34 5.30
N PRO A 110 2.98 17.42 5.56
CA PRO A 110 4.21 17.69 4.84
C PRO A 110 5.30 16.66 5.15
N THR A 111 6.10 16.26 4.15
CA THR A 111 7.13 15.22 4.31
C THR A 111 8.18 15.58 5.37
N SER A 112 8.52 16.87 5.50
CA SER A 112 9.47 17.39 6.51
C SER A 112 9.02 17.19 7.96
N SER A 113 7.74 16.90 8.19
CA SER A 113 7.18 16.64 9.53
C SER A 113 7.15 15.16 9.92
N SER A 114 7.58 14.26 9.02
CA SER A 114 7.66 12.82 9.28
C SER A 114 8.96 12.47 10.01
N THR A 115 8.88 12.18 11.31
CA THR A 115 10.02 11.67 12.09
C THR A 115 10.39 10.22 11.76
N ALA A 116 9.59 9.52 10.94
CA ALA A 116 9.72 8.07 10.71
C ALA A 116 10.52 7.69 9.45
N ASN A 117 10.83 8.62 8.54
CA ASN A 117 11.44 8.32 7.23
C ASN A 117 12.66 9.20 6.87
N ALA A 118 13.42 9.68 7.86
CA ALA A 118 14.59 10.55 7.64
C ALA A 118 15.77 9.90 6.88
N ALA A 119 15.64 8.67 6.36
CA ALA A 119 16.71 7.92 5.70
C ALA A 119 16.49 7.63 4.20
N ALA A 120 15.35 8.00 3.62
CA ALA A 120 15.20 7.97 2.16
C ALA A 120 15.65 9.33 1.62
N MET A 121 16.67 9.33 0.75
CA MET A 121 17.16 10.56 0.11
C MET A 121 15.99 11.37 -0.44
N ASP A 122 15.84 12.56 0.14
CA ASP A 122 14.92 13.60 -0.26
C ASP A 122 15.32 14.08 -1.65
N ASP A 123 14.65 13.59 -2.69
CA ASP A 123 14.77 14.09 -4.07
C ASP A 123 14.14 15.49 -4.23
N GLY A 124 13.74 16.17 -3.14
CA GLY A 124 13.12 17.51 -3.19
C GLY A 124 11.80 17.57 -3.97
N SER A 125 11.28 16.42 -4.38
CA SER A 125 10.17 16.28 -5.33
C SER A 125 8.82 16.04 -4.65
N ARG A 126 8.82 15.57 -3.38
CA ARG A 126 7.60 15.17 -2.67
C ARG A 126 7.38 15.98 -1.41
N ASN A 127 6.60 17.05 -1.54
CA ASN A 127 6.29 17.97 -0.44
C ASN A 127 5.35 17.38 0.63
N TYR A 128 4.66 16.27 0.35
CA TYR A 128 3.65 15.68 1.23
C TYR A 128 3.78 14.15 1.37
N GLU A 129 3.34 13.61 2.51
CA GLU A 129 3.31 12.17 2.78
C GLU A 129 2.25 11.48 1.91
N MET A 130 2.71 10.60 1.01
CA MET A 130 1.87 9.89 0.05
C MET A 130 1.65 8.43 0.45
N VAL A 131 0.55 7.85 -0.04
CA VAL A 131 0.23 6.43 0.11
C VAL A 131 -0.24 5.80 -1.19
N THR A 132 -0.02 4.50 -1.31
CA THR A 132 -0.73 3.66 -2.28
C THR A 132 -1.88 2.95 -1.58
N ILE A 133 -3.08 3.01 -2.16
CA ILE A 133 -4.30 2.45 -1.60
C ILE A 133 -4.84 1.44 -2.61
N LYS A 134 -4.72 0.14 -2.29
CA LYS A 134 -5.37 -0.90 -3.08
C LYS A 134 -6.76 -1.15 -2.52
N MET A 135 -7.76 -0.83 -3.32
CA MET A 135 -9.17 -0.96 -2.97
C MET A 135 -9.75 -2.20 -3.63
N PHE A 136 -10.39 -3.06 -2.85
CA PHE A 136 -11.11 -4.25 -3.32
C PHE A 136 -12.59 -4.09 -3.04
N ASP A 137 -13.42 -4.25 -4.07
CA ASP A 137 -14.88 -4.18 -3.98
C ASP A 137 -15.43 -5.48 -3.41
N ARG A 138 -16.15 -5.41 -2.30
CA ARG A 138 -16.68 -6.58 -1.58
C ARG A 138 -17.63 -7.41 -2.42
N ALA A 139 -18.47 -6.77 -3.24
CA ALA A 139 -19.41 -7.49 -4.11
C ALA A 139 -18.66 -8.25 -5.21
N LYS A 140 -17.54 -7.69 -5.72
CA LYS A 140 -16.69 -8.39 -6.68
C LYS A 140 -15.90 -9.52 -6.04
N LEU A 141 -15.42 -9.34 -4.81
CA LEU A 141 -14.75 -10.38 -4.05
C LEU A 141 -15.69 -11.57 -3.79
N SER A 142 -16.91 -11.30 -3.33
CA SER A 142 -17.89 -12.35 -3.05
C SER A 142 -18.33 -13.08 -4.33
N ALA A 143 -18.49 -12.36 -5.44
CA ALA A 143 -18.86 -12.95 -6.73
C ALA A 143 -17.78 -13.87 -7.31
N LEU A 144 -16.49 -13.59 -7.07
CA LEU A 144 -15.39 -14.44 -7.53
C LEU A 144 -15.36 -15.79 -6.78
N GLY A 145 -15.82 -15.79 -5.52
CA GLY A 145 -15.79 -16.94 -4.60
C GLY A 145 -14.36 -17.31 -4.17
N ASN A 146 -14.23 -18.03 -3.04
CA ASN A 146 -12.95 -18.56 -2.55
C ASN A 146 -12.43 -19.75 -3.39
N LYS A 147 -12.70 -19.77 -4.70
CA LYS A 147 -12.49 -20.94 -5.57
C LYS A 147 -11.02 -21.20 -5.90
N THR A 148 -10.11 -20.29 -5.60
CA THR A 148 -8.68 -20.42 -5.88
C THR A 148 -7.85 -20.14 -4.63
N VAL A 149 -6.78 -20.91 -4.45
CA VAL A 149 -5.77 -20.68 -3.40
C VAL A 149 -5.12 -19.30 -3.55
N ASP A 150 -5.18 -18.71 -4.75
CA ASP A 150 -4.58 -17.41 -5.12
C ASP A 150 -5.61 -16.29 -5.25
N GLY A 151 -6.70 -16.40 -4.50
CA GLY A 151 -7.74 -15.37 -4.49
C GLY A 151 -7.22 -14.03 -3.94
N PRO A 152 -7.93 -12.92 -4.22
CA PRO A 152 -7.58 -11.61 -3.66
C PRO A 152 -7.58 -11.56 -2.12
N LEU A 153 -8.31 -12.45 -1.45
CA LEU A 153 -8.27 -12.57 0.01
C LEU A 153 -6.95 -13.21 0.49
N THR A 154 -6.43 -14.19 -0.24
CA THR A 154 -5.09 -14.73 0.01
C THR A 154 -4.03 -13.65 -0.13
N GLU A 155 -4.13 -12.82 -1.18
CA GLU A 155 -3.23 -11.68 -1.37
C GLU A 155 -3.26 -10.74 -0.15
N LEU A 156 -4.44 -10.41 0.34
CA LEU A 156 -4.61 -9.58 1.55
C LEU A 156 -4.00 -10.26 2.78
N SER A 157 -4.12 -11.58 2.93
CA SER A 157 -3.55 -12.31 4.07
C SER A 157 -2.02 -12.30 4.02
N VAL A 158 -1.43 -12.45 2.84
CA VAL A 158 0.01 -12.31 2.63
C VAL A 158 0.47 -10.88 2.94
N LEU A 159 -0.25 -9.86 2.45
CA LEU A 159 0.04 -8.45 2.75
C LEU A 159 0.07 -8.17 4.26
N GLN A 160 -0.90 -8.71 5.01
CA GLN A 160 -0.96 -8.59 6.46
C GLN A 160 0.20 -9.32 7.14
N MET A 161 0.48 -10.56 6.73
CA MET A 161 1.58 -11.34 7.30
C MET A 161 2.93 -10.62 7.14
N ILE A 162 3.17 -10.04 5.95
CA ILE A 162 4.38 -9.25 5.68
C ILE A 162 4.42 -7.99 6.55
N ALA A 163 3.28 -7.34 6.78
CA ALA A 163 3.17 -6.20 7.68
C ALA A 163 3.55 -6.57 9.12
N ASP A 164 3.04 -7.70 9.60
CA ASP A 164 3.25 -8.19 10.97
C ASP A 164 4.70 -8.63 11.21
N MET A 165 5.44 -9.00 10.16
CA MET A 165 6.86 -9.35 10.21
C MET A 165 7.81 -8.14 10.14
N HIS A 166 7.30 -6.91 10.01
CA HIS A 166 8.12 -5.69 9.99
C HIS A 166 8.88 -5.54 11.32
N PRO A 167 10.22 -5.41 11.36
CA PRO A 167 11.14 -4.82 10.36
C PRO A 167 11.95 -5.78 9.46
N GLU A 168 11.75 -7.10 9.54
CA GLU A 168 12.54 -8.11 8.81
C GLU A 168 12.16 -8.23 7.32
N ALA A 169 11.06 -7.58 6.90
CA ALA A 169 10.52 -7.59 5.54
C ALA A 169 11.32 -6.68 4.58
N HIS A 170 12.57 -7.05 4.29
CA HIS A 170 13.41 -6.31 3.35
C HIS A 170 12.93 -6.49 1.91
N HIS A 171 12.83 -5.40 1.15
CA HIS A 171 12.57 -5.41 -0.30
C HIS A 171 11.29 -6.13 -0.75
N VAL A 172 10.29 -6.28 0.13
CA VAL A 172 8.95 -6.78 -0.20
C VAL A 172 7.91 -5.79 0.28
N LEU A 173 6.94 -5.48 -0.58
CA LEU A 173 5.91 -4.50 -0.25
C LEU A 173 4.82 -5.14 0.62
N GLY A 174 4.83 -4.83 1.91
CA GLY A 174 3.77 -5.20 2.86
C GLY A 174 2.60 -4.20 2.89
N GLY A 175 1.51 -4.62 3.54
CA GLY A 175 0.48 -3.70 3.99
C GLY A 175 0.99 -2.84 5.17
N VAL A 176 0.51 -1.61 5.28
CA VAL A 176 0.65 -0.79 6.50
C VAL A 176 -0.59 -0.98 7.37
N GLU A 177 -1.76 -0.94 6.74
CA GLU A 177 -3.04 -1.02 7.43
C GLU A 177 -4.09 -1.64 6.51
N LEU A 178 -4.86 -2.59 7.04
CA LEU A 178 -6.01 -3.17 6.35
C LEU A 178 -7.30 -2.60 6.95
N LEU A 179 -7.99 -1.80 6.17
CA LEU A 179 -9.23 -1.14 6.56
C LEU A 179 -10.41 -1.74 5.80
N SER A 180 -11.63 -1.62 6.34
CA SER A 180 -12.81 -2.01 5.60
C SER A 180 -14.06 -1.23 5.99
N ASP A 181 -14.90 -0.98 5.00
CA ASP A 181 -16.27 -0.47 5.16
C ASP A 181 -17.26 -1.44 4.48
N ASP A 182 -18.54 -1.07 4.37
CA ASP A 182 -19.59 -1.90 3.78
C ASP A 182 -19.36 -2.25 2.31
N ARG A 183 -18.54 -1.48 1.59
CA ARG A 183 -18.34 -1.61 0.15
C ARG A 183 -16.96 -2.10 -0.24
N TYR A 184 -15.93 -1.68 0.49
CA TYR A 184 -14.54 -1.88 0.13
C TYR A 184 -13.70 -2.46 1.27
N ILE A 185 -12.69 -3.24 0.89
CA ILE A 185 -11.51 -3.49 1.69
C ILE A 185 -10.38 -2.62 1.13
N TYR A 186 -9.67 -1.92 1.99
CA TYR A 186 -8.57 -1.04 1.64
C TYR A 186 -7.27 -1.61 2.22
N CYS A 187 -6.29 -1.85 1.37
CA CYS A 187 -4.91 -2.08 1.79
C CYS A 187 -4.13 -0.78 1.59
N ILE A 188 -3.74 -0.15 2.70
CA ILE A 188 -2.86 1.02 2.72
C ILE A 188 -1.42 0.51 2.65
N MET A 189 -0.61 1.05 1.75
CA MET A 189 0.77 0.64 1.53
C MET A 189 1.67 1.87 1.36
N PRO A 190 2.99 1.72 1.56
CA PRO A 190 3.94 2.78 1.22
C PRO A 190 3.78 3.19 -0.26
N TYR A 191 3.92 4.48 -0.53
CA TYR A 191 3.86 4.97 -1.90
C TYR A 191 5.11 4.59 -2.68
N THR A 192 4.92 3.95 -3.83
CA THR A 192 5.98 3.56 -4.78
C THR A 192 5.75 4.30 -6.09
N GLY A 193 6.26 5.53 -6.15
CA GLY A 193 5.97 6.48 -7.22
C GLY A 193 6.85 6.38 -8.45
N ASP A 194 8.01 5.71 -8.34
CA ASP A 194 9.08 5.79 -9.35
C ASP A 194 8.96 4.71 -10.43
N GLY A 195 7.75 4.19 -10.61
CA GLY A 195 7.42 3.15 -11.58
C GLY A 195 7.92 1.77 -11.15
N ASN A 196 8.24 0.95 -12.14
CA ASN A 196 8.80 -0.39 -11.94
C ASN A 196 10.12 -0.55 -12.71
N VAL A 197 10.90 -1.57 -12.34
CA VAL A 197 12.21 -1.84 -12.97
C VAL A 197 12.08 -2.07 -14.48
N LEU A 198 10.98 -2.66 -14.96
CA LEU A 198 10.77 -2.85 -16.39
C LEU A 198 10.63 -1.50 -17.12
N GLU A 199 9.86 -0.57 -16.58
CA GLU A 199 9.72 0.79 -17.11
C GLU A 199 11.04 1.56 -17.05
N TYR A 200 11.78 1.44 -15.94
CA TYR A 200 13.10 2.04 -15.79
C TYR A 200 14.08 1.58 -16.87
N ILE A 201 14.16 0.27 -17.12
CA ILE A 201 14.98 -0.30 -18.20
C ILE A 201 14.47 0.16 -19.58
N GLY A 202 13.15 0.23 -19.77
CA GLY A 202 12.55 0.74 -21.00
C GLY A 202 12.97 2.18 -21.32
N ASN A 203 13.09 3.03 -20.29
CA ASN A 203 13.45 4.43 -20.43
C ASN A 203 14.98 4.65 -20.53
N CYS A 204 15.77 3.94 -19.73
CA CYS A 204 17.23 4.12 -19.65
C CYS A 204 18.00 3.23 -20.63
N GLY A 205 17.35 2.25 -21.25
CA GLY A 205 17.99 1.25 -22.09
C GLY A 205 18.73 0.18 -21.27
N ARG A 206 19.79 -0.39 -21.86
CA ARG A 206 20.57 -1.46 -21.21
C ARG A 206 21.25 -0.94 -19.95
N LEU A 207 21.00 -1.62 -18.83
CA LEU A 207 21.68 -1.31 -17.58
C LEU A 207 23.17 -1.68 -17.65
N THR A 208 23.99 -0.89 -16.97
CA THR A 208 25.37 -1.29 -16.67
C THR A 208 25.36 -2.47 -15.69
N GLU A 209 26.43 -3.26 -15.66
CA GLU A 209 26.54 -4.38 -14.73
C GLU A 209 26.40 -3.94 -13.27
N GLY A 210 26.95 -2.77 -12.92
CA GLY A 210 26.80 -2.19 -11.58
C GLY A 210 25.36 -1.90 -11.21
N ALA A 211 24.60 -1.25 -12.10
CA ALA A 211 23.18 -0.96 -11.87
C ALA A 211 22.33 -2.23 -11.83
N ALA A 212 22.59 -3.18 -12.73
CA ALA A 212 21.91 -4.48 -12.74
C ALA A 212 22.17 -5.26 -11.44
N ARG A 213 23.42 -5.31 -10.97
CA ARG A 213 23.79 -5.95 -9.70
C ARG A 213 23.09 -5.32 -8.52
N TYR A 214 22.95 -3.99 -8.54
CA TYR A 214 22.27 -3.25 -7.48
C TYR A 214 20.79 -3.65 -7.34
N PHE A 215 20.04 -3.71 -8.44
CA PHE A 215 18.65 -4.20 -8.41
C PHE A 215 18.58 -5.69 -8.07
N PHE A 216 19.48 -6.50 -8.65
CA PHE A 216 19.46 -7.94 -8.44
C PHE A 216 19.68 -8.33 -6.98
N ARG A 217 20.61 -7.66 -6.29
CA ARG A 217 20.83 -7.86 -4.84
C ARG A 217 19.55 -7.64 -4.04
N GLN A 218 18.86 -6.53 -4.27
CA GLN A 218 17.62 -6.20 -3.56
C GLN A 218 16.49 -7.20 -3.86
N ILE A 219 16.37 -7.63 -5.12
CA ILE A 219 15.42 -8.67 -5.52
C ILE A 219 15.73 -9.98 -4.78
N LEU A 220 17.00 -10.39 -4.71
CA LEU A 220 17.41 -11.59 -3.99
C LEU A 220 17.13 -11.50 -2.48
N GLU A 221 17.36 -10.33 -1.87
CA GLU A 221 17.03 -10.09 -0.46
C GLU A 221 15.52 -10.25 -0.22
N GLY A 222 14.68 -9.67 -1.09
CA GLY A 222 13.22 -9.84 -1.01
C GLY A 222 12.77 -11.29 -1.22
N LEU A 223 13.37 -12.01 -2.18
CA LEU A 223 13.08 -13.42 -2.42
C LEU A 223 13.51 -14.31 -1.25
N SER A 224 14.65 -14.04 -0.63
CA SER A 224 15.11 -14.75 0.55
C SER A 224 14.14 -14.58 1.72
N PHE A 225 13.56 -13.38 1.87
CA PHE A 225 12.52 -13.14 2.87
C PHE A 225 11.22 -13.88 2.54
N ILE A 226 10.75 -13.84 1.28
CA ILE A 226 9.55 -14.56 0.84
C ILE A 226 9.69 -16.06 1.13
N GLU A 227 10.85 -16.63 0.81
CA GLU A 227 11.14 -18.04 1.06
C GLU A 227 11.16 -18.36 2.57
N SER A 228 11.83 -17.55 3.39
CA SER A 228 11.91 -17.77 4.84
C SER A 228 10.55 -17.62 5.52
N ALA A 229 9.68 -16.75 4.98
CA ALA A 229 8.30 -16.56 5.43
C ALA A 229 7.34 -17.67 4.97
N GLY A 230 7.79 -18.66 4.19
CA GLY A 230 6.94 -19.73 3.68
C GLY A 230 5.92 -19.27 2.63
N ILE A 231 6.22 -18.18 1.94
CA ILE A 231 5.38 -17.62 0.86
C ILE A 231 5.92 -18.12 -0.48
N CYS A 232 5.04 -18.48 -1.38
CA CYS A 232 5.37 -18.77 -2.78
C CYS A 232 5.07 -17.56 -3.66
N ASP A 233 6.07 -17.08 -4.40
CA ASP A 233 5.86 -16.19 -5.54
C ASP A 233 5.81 -17.03 -6.83
N ARG A 234 4.68 -17.04 -7.53
CA ARG A 234 4.50 -17.82 -8.77
C ARG A 234 4.60 -17.00 -10.05
N GLY A 235 5.00 -15.73 -9.97
CA GLY A 235 4.92 -14.82 -11.10
C GLY A 235 5.92 -13.67 -11.06
N LEU A 236 7.10 -13.85 -10.45
CA LEU A 236 8.11 -12.79 -10.35
C LEU A 236 8.40 -12.22 -11.75
N SER A 237 8.27 -10.90 -11.87
CA SER A 237 8.60 -10.18 -13.09
C SER A 237 9.12 -8.79 -12.75
N LEU A 238 9.94 -8.21 -13.63
CA LEU A 238 10.47 -6.85 -13.42
C LEU A 238 9.38 -5.78 -13.37
N ALA A 239 8.21 -6.04 -13.96
CA ALA A 239 7.04 -5.17 -13.85
C ALA A 239 6.44 -5.14 -12.43
N ARG A 240 6.75 -6.16 -11.61
CA ARG A 240 6.31 -6.26 -10.20
C ARG A 240 7.36 -5.80 -9.20
N VAL A 241 8.54 -5.40 -9.66
CA VAL A 241 9.59 -4.79 -8.82
C VAL A 241 9.41 -3.29 -8.90
N LEU A 242 8.79 -2.72 -7.87
CA LEU A 242 8.45 -1.30 -7.79
C LEU A 242 9.63 -0.49 -7.26
N LEU A 243 9.81 0.72 -7.76
CA LEU A 243 10.89 1.61 -7.36
C LEU A 243 10.41 2.69 -6.39
N ASN A 244 11.24 3.00 -5.40
CA ASN A 244 11.06 4.15 -4.51
C ASN A 244 12.43 4.71 -4.09
N GLY A 245 12.83 5.81 -4.71
CA GLY A 245 14.19 6.35 -4.63
C GLY A 245 15.21 5.31 -5.10
N ASN A 246 16.22 5.06 -4.27
CA ASN A 246 17.25 4.06 -4.56
C ASN A 246 16.79 2.61 -4.24
N ASN A 247 15.63 2.43 -3.62
CA ASN A 247 15.17 1.10 -3.20
C ASN A 247 14.18 0.51 -4.21
N SER A 248 14.13 -0.82 -4.23
CA SER A 248 13.22 -1.62 -5.01
C SER A 248 12.47 -2.60 -4.12
N PHE A 249 11.20 -2.84 -4.42
CA PHE A 249 10.29 -3.66 -3.61
C PHE A 249 9.48 -4.61 -4.49
N ILE A 250 9.44 -5.88 -4.15
CA ILE A 250 8.61 -6.88 -4.82
C ILE A 250 7.15 -6.70 -4.37
N SER A 251 6.26 -6.44 -5.33
CA SER A 251 4.81 -6.38 -5.09
C SER A 251 4.20 -7.77 -4.97
N VAL A 252 3.31 -7.96 -4.00
CA VAL A 252 2.79 -9.28 -3.59
C VAL A 252 1.54 -9.74 -4.37
N SER A 253 1.17 -9.04 -5.44
CA SER A 253 -0.11 -9.22 -6.16
C SER A 253 -0.35 -10.59 -6.81
N SER A 254 0.62 -11.50 -6.76
CA SER A 254 0.48 -12.91 -7.17
C SER A 254 1.26 -13.86 -6.27
N MET A 255 1.36 -13.51 -4.98
CA MET A 255 1.92 -14.38 -3.95
C MET A 255 0.82 -15.18 -3.28
N CYS A 256 1.19 -16.36 -2.79
CA CYS A 256 0.30 -17.32 -2.16
C CYS A 256 1.03 -18.10 -1.07
N PRO A 257 0.29 -18.81 -0.20
CA PRO A 257 0.83 -19.90 0.61
C PRO A 257 1.77 -20.81 -0.17
N ARG A 258 2.90 -21.19 0.44
CA ARG A 258 3.58 -22.43 0.05
C ARG A 258 2.71 -23.60 0.47
N VAL A 259 2.15 -24.29 -0.52
CA VAL A 259 1.61 -25.64 -0.33
C VAL A 259 2.83 -26.57 -0.38
N PRO A 260 3.17 -27.27 0.70
CA PRO A 260 4.36 -28.11 0.73
C PRO A 260 4.22 -29.38 -0.11
#